data_AF-A0A916BH78-F1
#
_entry.id   AF-A0A916BH78-F1
#
_cell.length_a   1.000
_cell.length_b   1.000
_cell.length_c   1.000
_cell.angle_alpha   90.00
_cell.angle_beta   90.00
_cell.angle_gamma   90.00
#
_symmetry.space_group_name_H-M   'P 1'
#
loop_
_entity.id
_entity.type
_entity.pdbx_description
1 polymer ?
#
loop_
_entity_poly.entity_id
_entity_poly.type
_entity_poly.pdbx_seq_one_letter_code
_entity_poly.pdbx_strand_id
1 'polypeptide(L)'
;MEGARLPEKQYLIGAQLRIARENTGLSSTKFIELIDFDSEQQYRDMEANEVECPESVINKIYEATGILPDWLKDPTAKKYEVESAHQWLKSPRNTASRISQQAKDYIYVTIAVSIPAKDRFFWRGKNLWAKMTNDYLHVGVCVPIAEYRYQLFDTGLPADFGNEHDRDKYASSFFLFLQELFDRFDICCQGIILSDFKADKDLYDGKVYPRQVLSGPKVFERINWVQAMLEPANCRDKSYLVKNCGGWIEDMRKAFLEVSKVDR
;
A
#
# COMPACT_ATOMS: atom_id res chain seq x y z
N MET A 1 46.19 18.95 -4.27
CA MET A 1 46.20 17.49 -4.02
C MET A 1 44.79 16.99 -4.27
N GLU A 2 44.51 16.55 -5.50
CA GLU A 2 43.29 15.80 -5.79
C GLU A 2 43.40 14.44 -5.08
N GLY A 3 42.57 14.21 -4.07
CA GLY A 3 42.49 12.91 -3.42
C GLY A 3 42.03 11.88 -4.44
N ALA A 4 42.79 10.79 -4.59
CA ALA A 4 42.42 9.68 -5.45
C ALA A 4 41.02 9.18 -5.05
N ARG A 5 40.03 9.36 -5.94
CA ARG A 5 38.70 8.79 -5.73
C ARG A 5 38.83 7.28 -5.82
N LEU A 6 38.37 6.58 -4.77
CA LEU A 6 38.26 5.13 -4.82
C LEU A 6 37.34 4.74 -5.99
N PRO A 7 37.63 3.64 -6.70
CA PRO A 7 36.79 3.17 -7.77
C PRO A 7 35.39 2.86 -7.24
N GLU A 8 34.38 3.25 -8.01
CA GLU A 8 32.98 2.98 -7.70
C GLU A 8 32.71 1.47 -7.72
N LYS A 9 31.88 0.98 -6.79
CA LYS A 9 31.49 -0.44 -6.77
C LYS A 9 30.58 -0.75 -7.95
N GLN A 10 30.76 -1.95 -8.50
CA GLN A 10 30.04 -2.44 -9.68
C GLN A 10 29.43 -3.82 -9.42
N TYR A 11 28.31 -4.12 -10.08
CA TYR A 11 27.48 -5.30 -9.81
C TYR A 11 26.87 -5.92 -11.07
N LEU A 12 26.93 -7.26 -11.19
CA LEU A 12 26.21 -8.02 -12.23
C LEU A 12 24.76 -8.29 -11.81
N ILE A 13 23.85 -7.35 -12.10
CA ILE A 13 22.46 -7.34 -11.60
C ILE A 13 21.41 -7.12 -12.70
N GLY A 14 21.73 -7.47 -13.95
CA GLY A 14 20.91 -7.17 -15.13
C GLY A 14 19.48 -7.70 -15.08
N ALA A 15 19.28 -8.88 -14.48
CA ALA A 15 17.94 -9.43 -14.29
C ALA A 15 17.08 -8.55 -13.35
N GLN A 16 17.67 -8.05 -12.26
CA GLN A 16 16.99 -7.19 -11.29
C GLN A 16 16.71 -5.81 -11.89
N LEU A 17 17.63 -5.25 -12.70
CA LEU A 17 17.41 -4.01 -13.44
C LEU A 17 16.22 -4.11 -14.39
N ARG A 18 16.14 -5.21 -15.14
CA ARG A 18 15.02 -5.49 -16.05
C ARG A 18 13.69 -5.55 -15.30
N ILE A 19 13.64 -6.30 -14.20
CA ILE A 19 12.44 -6.41 -13.35
C ILE A 19 12.08 -5.05 -12.74
N ALA A 20 13.06 -4.26 -12.30
CA ALA A 20 12.85 -2.92 -11.75
C ALA A 20 12.16 -2.01 -12.78
N ARG A 21 12.65 -2.01 -14.03
CA ARG A 21 12.02 -1.29 -15.14
C ARG A 21 10.62 -1.80 -15.43
N GLU A 22 10.45 -3.10 -15.63
CA GLU A 22 9.16 -3.69 -16.01
C GLU A 22 8.07 -3.43 -14.96
N ASN A 23 8.42 -3.34 -13.68
CA ASN A 23 7.47 -2.97 -12.63
C ASN A 23 6.81 -1.61 -12.85
N THR A 24 7.55 -0.65 -13.39
CA THR A 24 7.03 0.71 -13.67
C THR A 24 6.08 0.75 -14.86
N GLY A 25 6.10 -0.30 -15.71
CA GLY A 25 5.40 -0.33 -16.98
C GLY A 25 5.99 0.61 -18.04
N LEU A 26 7.17 1.19 -17.79
CA LEU A 26 7.85 2.09 -18.72
C LEU A 26 8.66 1.33 -19.78
N SER A 27 8.81 1.97 -20.95
CA SER A 27 9.83 1.59 -21.93
C SER A 27 11.24 1.85 -21.38
N SER A 28 12.27 1.24 -21.97
CA SER A 28 13.67 1.48 -21.60
C SER A 28 14.02 2.96 -21.63
N THR A 29 13.71 3.67 -22.72
CA THR A 29 13.95 5.11 -22.86
C THR A 29 13.31 5.91 -21.73
N LYS A 30 12.02 5.68 -21.42
CA LYS A 30 11.32 6.42 -20.37
C LYS A 30 11.82 6.10 -18.96
N PHE A 31 12.23 4.86 -18.72
CA PHE A 31 12.83 4.48 -17.45
C PHE A 31 14.20 5.12 -17.25
N ILE A 32 14.99 5.23 -18.32
CA ILE A 32 16.32 5.86 -18.32
C ILE A 32 16.22 7.36 -18.09
N GLU A 33 15.24 8.02 -18.71
CA GLU A 33 14.88 9.40 -18.39
C GLU A 33 14.47 9.55 -16.91
N LEU A 34 13.67 8.62 -16.38
CA LEU A 34 13.22 8.64 -14.99
C LEU A 34 14.38 8.54 -13.98
N ILE A 35 15.39 7.72 -14.27
CA ILE A 35 16.57 7.57 -13.39
C ILE A 35 17.72 8.52 -13.77
N ASP A 36 17.51 9.44 -14.72
CA ASP A 36 18.51 10.39 -15.20
C ASP A 36 19.82 9.69 -15.62
N PHE A 37 19.76 8.72 -16.55
CA PHE A 37 20.93 7.99 -17.04
C PHE A 37 21.24 8.32 -18.50
N ASP A 38 22.52 8.54 -18.83
CA ASP A 38 22.91 9.20 -20.08
C ASP A 38 22.88 8.29 -21.33
N SER A 39 22.95 6.97 -21.17
CA SER A 39 23.16 6.04 -22.29
C SER A 39 22.16 4.90 -22.30
N GLU A 40 21.24 4.92 -23.28
CA GLU A 40 20.28 3.83 -23.47
C GLU A 40 20.95 2.50 -23.81
N GLN A 41 21.98 2.53 -24.66
CA GLN A 41 22.71 1.31 -25.03
C GLN A 41 23.38 0.70 -23.81
N GLN A 42 24.11 1.51 -23.03
CA GLN A 42 24.80 1.01 -21.84
C GLN A 42 23.83 0.42 -20.82
N TYR A 43 22.64 1.03 -20.66
CA TYR A 43 21.62 0.48 -19.78
C TYR A 43 21.09 -0.87 -20.26
N ARG A 44 20.90 -1.04 -21.58
CA ARG A 44 20.52 -2.32 -22.17
C ARG A 44 21.60 -3.38 -21.98
N ASP A 45 22.86 -3.01 -22.13
CA ASP A 45 24.00 -3.90 -21.90
C ASP A 45 24.04 -4.34 -20.42
N MET A 46 23.74 -3.42 -19.48
CA MET A 46 23.57 -3.76 -18.06
C MET A 46 22.39 -4.73 -17.84
N GLU A 47 21.21 -4.51 -18.45
CA GLU A 47 20.07 -5.45 -18.38
C GLU A 47 20.37 -6.82 -19.00
N ALA A 48 21.35 -6.90 -19.92
CA ALA A 48 21.82 -8.12 -20.55
C ALA A 48 22.95 -8.82 -19.76
N ASN A 49 23.43 -8.23 -18.65
CA ASN A 49 24.64 -8.64 -17.93
C ASN A 49 25.92 -8.61 -18.79
N GLU A 50 25.95 -7.77 -19.82
CA GLU A 50 27.16 -7.56 -20.64
C GLU A 50 28.11 -6.55 -19.98
N VAL A 51 27.57 -5.64 -19.16
CA VAL A 51 28.31 -4.64 -18.40
C VAL A 51 27.84 -4.62 -16.95
N GLU A 52 28.75 -4.41 -16.00
CA GLU A 52 28.43 -4.28 -14.59
C GLU A 52 27.72 -2.94 -14.30
N CYS A 53 26.74 -2.97 -13.40
CA CYS A 53 25.99 -1.80 -12.99
C CYS A 53 26.71 -1.04 -11.86
N PRO A 54 27.02 0.26 -12.03
CA PRO A 54 27.63 1.06 -10.99
C PRO A 54 26.65 1.38 -9.84
N GLU A 55 27.19 1.54 -8.63
CA GLU A 55 26.38 1.82 -7.43
C GLU A 55 25.55 3.11 -7.54
N SER A 56 26.02 4.13 -8.27
CA SER A 56 25.27 5.35 -8.58
C SER A 56 23.96 5.08 -9.32
N VAL A 57 23.94 4.14 -10.27
CA VAL A 57 22.72 3.77 -11.00
C VAL A 57 21.75 3.04 -10.07
N ILE A 58 22.24 2.17 -9.19
CA ILE A 58 21.44 1.51 -8.15
C ILE A 58 20.75 2.56 -7.25
N ASN A 59 21.49 3.58 -6.81
CA ASN A 59 20.95 4.65 -5.98
C ASN A 59 19.91 5.49 -6.73
N LYS A 60 20.14 5.82 -8.00
CA LYS A 60 19.17 6.53 -8.86
C LYS A 60 17.87 5.73 -9.01
N ILE A 61 17.95 4.40 -9.17
CA ILE A 61 16.77 3.52 -9.19
C ILE A 61 16.03 3.55 -7.86
N TYR A 62 16.73 3.48 -6.73
CA TYR A 62 16.11 3.56 -5.41
C TYR A 62 15.41 4.91 -5.20
N GLU A 63 16.04 6.02 -5.56
CA GLU A 63 15.46 7.36 -5.42
C GLU A 63 14.18 7.53 -6.24
N ALA A 64 14.18 7.01 -7.48
CA ALA A 64 13.06 7.12 -8.40
C ALA A 64 11.89 6.15 -8.10
N THR A 65 12.19 4.93 -7.64
CA THR A 65 11.20 3.83 -7.56
C THR A 65 10.96 3.30 -6.14
N GLY A 66 11.86 3.59 -5.21
CA GLY A 66 11.86 3.02 -3.86
C GLY A 66 12.30 1.55 -3.80
N ILE A 67 12.79 0.96 -4.91
CA ILE A 67 13.36 -0.39 -4.90
C ILE A 67 14.66 -0.36 -4.11
N LEU A 68 14.73 -1.18 -3.05
CA LEU A 68 15.87 -1.21 -2.14
C LEU A 68 17.15 -1.69 -2.86
N PRO A 69 18.29 -1.02 -2.65
CA PRO A 69 19.58 -1.44 -3.21
C PRO A 69 19.94 -2.88 -2.89
N ASP A 70 19.60 -3.35 -1.69
CA ASP A 70 19.88 -4.73 -1.27
C ASP A 70 19.13 -5.75 -2.11
N TRP A 71 17.89 -5.48 -2.52
CA TRP A 71 17.15 -6.38 -3.42
C TRP A 71 17.70 -6.38 -4.85
N LEU A 72 18.21 -5.23 -5.32
CA LEU A 72 18.87 -5.16 -6.62
C LEU A 72 20.14 -6.03 -6.64
N LYS A 73 20.82 -6.14 -5.50
CA LYS A 73 22.06 -6.94 -5.33
C LYS A 73 21.77 -8.40 -4.97
N ASP A 74 20.68 -8.68 -4.24
CA ASP A 74 20.25 -10.01 -3.81
C ASP A 74 18.72 -10.14 -3.91
N PRO A 75 18.18 -10.93 -4.85
CA PRO A 75 16.74 -11.04 -5.07
C PRO A 75 15.97 -11.68 -3.89
N THR A 76 16.67 -12.25 -2.90
CA THR A 76 16.06 -12.80 -1.68
C THR A 76 15.78 -11.74 -0.62
N ALA A 77 16.39 -10.55 -0.73
CA ALA A 77 16.16 -9.44 0.18
C ALA A 77 14.77 -8.81 -0.02
N LYS A 78 14.42 -7.86 0.85
CA LYS A 78 13.16 -7.12 0.73
C LYS A 78 13.26 -6.10 -0.40
N LYS A 79 12.24 -6.04 -1.26
CA LYS A 79 12.24 -5.15 -2.44
C LYS A 79 11.83 -3.72 -2.15
N TYR A 80 10.87 -3.52 -1.26
CA TYR A 80 10.36 -2.20 -0.88
C TYR A 80 10.38 -2.02 0.63
N GLU A 81 10.64 -0.80 1.07
CA GLU A 81 10.54 -0.46 2.49
C GLU A 81 9.08 -0.51 2.96
N VAL A 82 8.87 -1.09 4.13
CA VAL A 82 7.55 -1.11 4.79
C VAL A 82 7.79 -0.72 6.23
N GLU A 83 7.20 0.40 6.60
CA GLU A 83 7.23 0.89 7.96
C GLU A 83 6.19 0.18 8.80
N SER A 84 6.62 -0.26 9.97
CA SER A 84 5.73 -0.74 11.01
C SER A 84 4.96 0.45 11.60
N ALA A 85 3.64 0.47 11.44
CA ALA A 85 2.79 1.54 11.93
C ALA A 85 2.05 1.19 13.23
N HIS A 86 2.28 0.01 13.83
CA HIS A 86 1.63 -0.49 15.06
C HIS A 86 1.54 0.51 16.24
N GLN A 87 2.37 1.56 16.26
CA GLN A 87 2.29 2.65 17.24
C GLN A 87 0.98 3.46 17.18
N TRP A 88 0.21 3.35 16.09
CA TRP A 88 -1.10 4.02 15.97
C TRP A 88 -2.03 3.61 17.12
N LEU A 89 -1.92 2.39 17.66
CA LEU A 89 -2.70 1.95 18.84
C LEU A 89 -2.51 2.88 20.05
N LYS A 90 -1.29 3.37 20.23
CA LYS A 90 -0.90 4.23 21.36
C LYS A 90 -1.05 5.70 21.01
N SER A 91 -0.91 6.06 19.74
CA SER A 91 -0.99 7.45 19.30
C SER A 91 -1.48 7.57 17.86
N PRO A 92 -2.80 7.42 17.62
CA PRO A 92 -3.39 7.50 16.29
C PRO A 92 -3.00 8.80 15.55
N ARG A 93 -3.07 9.92 16.28
CA ARG A 93 -2.72 11.26 15.77
C ARG A 93 -1.28 11.38 15.31
N ASN A 94 -0.33 10.88 16.11
CA ASN A 94 1.09 10.98 15.77
C ASN A 94 1.41 10.10 14.55
N THR A 95 0.81 8.92 14.45
CA THR A 95 0.99 8.05 13.28
C THR A 95 0.39 8.68 12.03
N ALA A 96 -0.85 9.21 12.10
CA ALA A 96 -1.46 9.93 10.99
C ALA A 96 -0.64 11.17 10.58
N SER A 97 -0.10 11.91 11.55
CA SER A 97 0.79 13.05 11.30
C SER A 97 2.06 12.62 10.56
N ARG A 98 2.70 11.52 10.98
CA ARG A 98 3.89 10.99 10.31
C ARG A 98 3.60 10.57 8.86
N ILE A 99 2.49 9.87 8.64
CA ILE A 99 2.02 9.51 7.29
C ILE A 99 1.82 10.77 6.44
N SER A 100 1.18 11.80 7.01
CA SER A 100 0.93 13.06 6.29
C SER A 100 2.17 13.87 5.94
N GLN A 101 3.25 13.76 6.72
CA GLN A 101 4.51 14.43 6.40
C GLN A 101 5.21 13.84 5.17
N GLN A 102 4.90 12.59 4.82
CA GLN A 102 5.51 11.91 3.69
C GLN A 102 4.65 11.99 2.41
N ALA A 103 3.33 12.07 2.56
CA ALA A 103 2.42 12.15 1.44
C ALA A 103 2.51 13.50 0.72
N LYS A 104 2.45 13.47 -0.62
CA LYS A 104 2.33 14.69 -1.42
C LYS A 104 0.90 15.20 -1.44
N ASP A 105 0.02 14.44 -2.08
CA ASP A 105 -1.33 14.93 -2.42
C ASP A 105 -2.45 13.98 -1.99
N TYR A 106 -2.17 12.67 -1.89
CA TYR A 106 -3.18 11.66 -1.62
C TYR A 106 -2.58 10.41 -0.99
N ILE A 107 -3.44 9.57 -0.40
CA ILE A 107 -3.07 8.29 0.18
C ILE A 107 -4.06 7.20 -0.23
N TYR A 108 -3.61 5.94 -0.16
CA TYR A 108 -4.49 4.79 -0.24
C TYR A 108 -4.55 4.09 1.10
N VAL A 109 -5.75 3.81 1.58
CA VAL A 109 -5.98 2.93 2.74
C VAL A 109 -6.50 1.61 2.21
N THR A 110 -5.67 0.57 2.29
CA THR A 110 -6.03 -0.76 1.80
C THR A 110 -6.61 -1.59 2.92
N ILE A 111 -7.63 -2.37 2.60
CA ILE A 111 -8.08 -3.49 3.43
C ILE A 111 -8.10 -4.76 2.58
N ALA A 112 -7.58 -5.85 3.11
CA ALA A 112 -7.60 -7.14 2.45
C ALA A 112 -8.71 -8.03 3.01
N VAL A 113 -9.43 -8.69 2.11
CA VAL A 113 -10.47 -9.67 2.45
C VAL A 113 -10.09 -11.05 1.92
N SER A 114 -10.18 -12.08 2.77
CA SER A 114 -10.06 -13.47 2.32
C SER A 114 -11.36 -13.89 1.65
N ILE A 115 -11.37 -13.97 0.31
CA ILE A 115 -12.53 -14.48 -0.45
C ILE A 115 -12.18 -15.86 -1.03
N PRO A 116 -12.72 -16.96 -0.48
CA PRO A 116 -12.47 -18.29 -1.04
C PRO A 116 -12.97 -18.39 -2.48
N ALA A 117 -12.14 -18.96 -3.36
CA ALA A 117 -12.35 -18.96 -4.82
C ALA A 117 -13.71 -19.50 -5.28
N LYS A 118 -14.28 -20.48 -4.57
CA LYS A 118 -15.58 -21.09 -4.89
C LYS A 118 -16.78 -20.16 -4.76
N ASP A 119 -16.65 -19.03 -4.05
CA ASP A 119 -17.78 -18.15 -3.78
C ASP A 119 -17.75 -16.86 -4.61
N ARG A 120 -16.67 -16.57 -5.36
CA ARG A 120 -16.53 -15.33 -6.15
C ARG A 120 -17.68 -15.08 -7.15
N PHE A 121 -18.39 -16.11 -7.58
CA PHE A 121 -19.53 -16.00 -8.50
C PHE A 121 -20.88 -15.68 -7.83
N PHE A 122 -21.03 -15.96 -6.53
CA PHE A 122 -22.24 -15.62 -5.75
C PHE A 122 -22.26 -14.15 -5.28
N TRP A 123 -21.17 -13.40 -5.55
CA TRP A 123 -20.92 -12.04 -5.08
C TRP A 123 -21.76 -10.93 -5.72
N ARG A 124 -22.45 -11.18 -6.85
CA ARG A 124 -23.32 -10.15 -7.49
C ARG A 124 -24.72 -10.03 -6.84
N GLY A 125 -25.01 -10.84 -5.83
CA GLY A 125 -26.36 -11.05 -5.30
C GLY A 125 -26.64 -10.38 -3.97
N LYS A 126 -26.10 -10.92 -2.87
CA LYS A 126 -26.41 -10.49 -1.49
C LYS A 126 -25.27 -10.93 -0.55
N ASN A 127 -24.84 -10.02 0.33
CA ASN A 127 -24.16 -10.24 1.61
C ASN A 127 -22.63 -10.56 1.60
N LEU A 128 -21.81 -9.52 1.60
CA LEU A 128 -20.40 -9.53 2.05
C LEU A 128 -20.20 -10.17 3.43
N TRP A 129 -21.25 -10.12 4.25
CA TRP A 129 -21.31 -10.54 5.65
C TRP A 129 -20.86 -11.97 5.91
N ALA A 130 -21.24 -12.93 5.07
CA ALA A 130 -21.16 -14.34 5.44
C ALA A 130 -19.74 -14.91 5.38
N LYS A 131 -18.73 -14.12 4.96
CA LYS A 131 -17.39 -14.64 4.71
C LYS A 131 -16.20 -13.76 5.11
N MET A 132 -16.44 -12.54 5.58
CA MET A 132 -15.41 -11.80 6.35
C MET A 132 -15.24 -12.37 7.77
N THR A 133 -16.06 -13.36 8.14
CA THR A 133 -16.18 -13.94 9.47
C THR A 133 -15.24 -15.13 9.68
N ASN A 134 -13.91 -14.96 9.67
CA ASN A 134 -12.95 -15.82 10.42
C ASN A 134 -11.47 -15.63 10.01
N ASP A 135 -11.17 -14.99 8.88
CA ASP A 135 -9.80 -14.87 8.38
C ASP A 135 -9.35 -13.40 8.38
N TYR A 136 -8.32 -13.11 9.18
CA TYR A 136 -7.56 -11.86 9.32
C TYR A 136 -7.80 -10.81 8.22
N LEU A 137 -8.52 -9.74 8.56
CA LEU A 137 -8.61 -8.54 7.73
C LEU A 137 -7.38 -7.67 7.97
N HIS A 138 -6.46 -7.56 7.02
CA HIS A 138 -5.29 -6.70 7.16
C HIS A 138 -5.57 -5.28 6.66
N VAL A 139 -5.18 -4.26 7.43
CA VAL A 139 -5.24 -2.85 7.01
C VAL A 139 -3.84 -2.30 6.84
N GLY A 140 -3.62 -1.56 5.76
CA GLY A 140 -2.38 -0.81 5.59
C GLY A 140 -2.58 0.49 4.83
N VAL A 141 -1.55 1.32 4.82
CA VAL A 141 -1.55 2.61 4.13
C VAL A 141 -0.43 2.64 3.11
N CYS A 142 -0.78 2.98 1.86
CA CYS A 142 0.18 3.22 0.79
C CYS A 142 0.22 4.71 0.48
N VAL A 143 1.40 5.30 0.55
CA VAL A 143 1.62 6.73 0.33
C VAL A 143 2.48 6.92 -0.91
N PRO A 144 1.95 7.43 -2.03
CA PRO A 144 2.77 7.89 -3.14
C PRO A 144 3.58 9.12 -2.72
N ILE A 145 4.90 8.97 -2.77
CA ILE A 145 5.87 10.03 -2.44
C ILE A 145 6.56 10.57 -3.70
N ALA A 146 6.51 9.82 -4.80
CA ALA A 146 6.79 10.28 -6.16
C ALA A 146 5.97 9.45 -7.17
N GLU A 147 6.02 9.82 -8.45
CA GLU A 147 5.21 9.16 -9.50
C GLU A 147 5.37 7.63 -9.54
N TYR A 148 6.58 7.15 -9.24
CA TYR A 148 6.90 5.73 -9.23
C TYR A 148 7.36 5.21 -7.87
N ARG A 149 7.26 6.02 -6.81
CA ARG A 149 7.77 5.68 -5.47
C ARG A 149 6.68 5.78 -4.42
N TYR A 150 6.64 4.76 -3.57
CA TYR A 150 5.66 4.63 -2.50
C TYR A 150 6.34 4.37 -1.17
N GLN A 151 5.83 4.97 -0.10
CA GLN A 151 6.04 4.47 1.25
C GLN A 151 4.86 3.57 1.64
N LEU A 152 5.18 2.43 2.25
CA LEU A 152 4.18 1.50 2.79
C LEU A 152 4.18 1.54 4.32
N PHE A 153 2.99 1.51 4.90
CA PHE A 153 2.76 1.44 6.34
C PHE A 153 1.88 0.24 6.66
N ASP A 154 2.47 -0.76 7.28
CA ASP A 154 1.76 -1.94 7.81
C ASP A 154 1.22 -1.58 9.20
N THR A 155 -0.11 -1.55 9.36
CA THR A 155 -0.72 -1.19 10.65
C THR A 155 -0.71 -2.35 11.65
N GLY A 156 -0.49 -3.59 11.20
CA GLY A 156 -0.54 -4.79 12.01
C GLY A 156 -1.94 -5.15 12.51
N LEU A 157 -2.98 -4.53 11.94
CA LEU A 157 -4.34 -4.69 12.40
C LEU A 157 -5.02 -5.91 11.79
N PRO A 158 -5.71 -6.72 12.61
CA PRO A 158 -6.92 -7.38 12.20
C PRO A 158 -8.08 -6.37 12.26
N ALA A 159 -8.69 -6.01 11.13
CA ALA A 159 -9.94 -5.25 11.07
C ALA A 159 -11.19 -6.14 11.29
N ASP A 160 -11.04 -7.23 12.05
CA ASP A 160 -12.14 -8.09 12.44
C ASP A 160 -12.84 -7.53 13.70
N PHE A 161 -13.69 -6.53 13.48
CA PHE A 161 -14.54 -5.95 14.53
C PHE A 161 -15.79 -6.81 14.83
N GLY A 162 -15.94 -7.96 14.16
CA GLY A 162 -16.95 -8.97 14.51
C GLY A 162 -16.57 -9.78 15.75
N ASN A 163 -15.27 -9.85 16.07
CA ASN A 163 -14.78 -10.34 17.34
C ASN A 163 -14.94 -9.27 18.43
N GLU A 164 -15.75 -9.53 19.45
CA GLU A 164 -16.01 -8.58 20.54
C GLU A 164 -14.71 -8.13 21.24
N HIS A 165 -13.73 -9.03 21.38
CA HIS A 165 -12.46 -8.70 22.02
C HIS A 165 -11.66 -7.65 21.24
N ASP A 166 -11.57 -7.82 19.91
CA ASP A 166 -10.84 -6.91 19.04
C ASP A 166 -11.61 -5.60 18.85
N ARG A 167 -12.95 -5.68 18.82
CA ARG A 167 -13.84 -4.52 18.79
C ARG A 167 -13.60 -3.58 19.97
N ASP A 168 -13.73 -4.10 21.18
CA ASP A 168 -13.64 -3.27 22.39
C ASP A 168 -12.23 -2.70 22.57
N LYS A 169 -11.21 -3.42 22.08
CA LYS A 169 -9.81 -3.04 22.23
C LYS A 169 -9.32 -2.05 21.17
N TYR A 170 -9.77 -2.18 19.92
CA TYR A 170 -9.14 -1.50 18.79
C TYR A 170 -10.05 -0.54 18.04
N ALA A 171 -11.38 -0.65 18.16
CA ALA A 171 -12.31 0.15 17.36
C ALA A 171 -12.08 1.67 17.54
N SER A 172 -12.06 2.18 18.77
CA SER A 172 -11.83 3.63 18.99
C SER A 172 -10.54 4.14 18.38
N SER A 173 -9.41 3.50 18.67
CA SER A 173 -8.11 3.94 18.14
C SER A 173 -8.06 3.85 16.62
N PHE A 174 -8.70 2.83 16.03
CA PHE A 174 -8.71 2.62 14.58
C PHE A 174 -9.53 3.71 13.89
N PHE A 175 -10.71 4.01 14.43
CA PHE A 175 -11.55 5.07 13.92
C PHE A 175 -10.92 6.44 14.08
N LEU A 176 -10.31 6.73 15.23
CA LEU A 176 -9.56 7.96 15.42
C LEU A 176 -8.39 8.06 14.42
N PHE A 177 -7.69 6.96 14.17
CA PHE A 177 -6.63 6.92 13.16
C PHE A 177 -7.18 7.25 11.75
N LEU A 178 -8.28 6.62 11.35
CA LEU A 178 -8.90 6.88 10.05
C LEU A 178 -9.48 8.30 9.94
N GLN A 179 -10.08 8.82 11.00
CA GLN A 179 -10.56 10.20 11.07
C GLN A 179 -9.40 11.17 10.91
N GLU A 180 -8.28 10.96 11.61
CA GLU A 180 -7.11 11.84 11.51
C GLU A 180 -6.46 11.79 10.12
N LEU A 181 -6.48 10.63 9.45
CA LEU A 181 -6.08 10.56 8.04
C LEU A 181 -7.08 11.29 7.14
N PHE A 182 -8.39 11.07 7.34
CA PHE A 182 -9.42 11.69 6.55
C PHE A 182 -9.45 13.22 6.71
N ASP A 183 -9.28 13.76 7.91
CA ASP A 183 -9.23 15.21 8.15
C ASP A 183 -8.04 15.89 7.46
N ARG A 184 -6.95 15.13 7.22
CA ARG A 184 -5.73 15.64 6.58
C ARG A 184 -5.78 15.59 5.05
N PHE A 185 -6.47 14.60 4.50
CA PHE A 185 -6.47 14.33 3.06
C PHE A 185 -7.85 14.47 2.40
N ASP A 186 -8.93 14.51 3.17
CA ASP A 186 -10.32 14.57 2.73
C ASP A 186 -10.60 13.57 1.58
N ILE A 187 -11.06 14.07 0.43
CA ILE A 187 -11.35 13.28 -0.78
C ILE A 187 -10.10 12.58 -1.37
N CYS A 188 -8.90 12.99 -0.97
CA CYS A 188 -7.64 12.38 -1.37
C CYS A 188 -7.26 11.16 -0.50
N CYS A 189 -8.07 10.80 0.50
CA CYS A 189 -7.96 9.53 1.20
C CYS A 189 -8.79 8.46 0.45
N GLN A 190 -8.14 7.58 -0.32
CA GLN A 190 -8.84 6.56 -1.11
C GLN A 190 -8.83 5.20 -0.41
N GLY A 191 -10.01 4.74 0.00
CA GLY A 191 -10.22 3.35 0.40
C GLY A 191 -10.05 2.38 -0.78
N ILE A 192 -9.30 1.30 -0.60
CA ILE A 192 -9.18 0.20 -1.57
C ILE A 192 -9.43 -1.13 -0.87
N ILE A 193 -10.26 -1.99 -1.48
CA ILE A 193 -10.47 -3.36 -1.00
C ILE A 193 -9.70 -4.33 -1.90
N LEU A 194 -8.79 -5.12 -1.31
CA LEU A 194 -8.04 -6.16 -2.01
C LEU A 194 -8.76 -7.51 -1.83
N SER A 195 -9.14 -8.14 -2.95
CA SER A 195 -9.83 -9.45 -2.97
C SER A 195 -8.90 -10.66 -2.75
N ASP A 196 -7.60 -10.42 -2.70
CA ASP A 196 -6.57 -11.45 -2.66
C ASP A 196 -5.61 -11.17 -1.49
N PHE A 197 -5.77 -11.96 -0.42
CA PHE A 197 -4.91 -11.89 0.75
C PHE A 197 -3.42 -12.08 0.40
N LYS A 198 -3.10 -12.87 -0.65
CA LYS A 198 -1.71 -13.00 -1.09
C LYS A 198 -1.17 -11.68 -1.64
N ALA A 199 -1.97 -10.91 -2.35
CA ALA A 199 -1.53 -9.63 -2.92
C ALA A 199 -1.27 -8.59 -1.83
N ASP A 200 -2.12 -8.55 -0.82
CA ASP A 200 -1.92 -7.73 0.37
C ASP A 200 -0.66 -8.16 1.14
N LYS A 201 -0.52 -9.46 1.43
CA LYS A 201 0.67 -9.98 2.08
C LYS A 201 1.95 -9.68 1.30
N ASP A 202 1.97 -9.92 0.00
CA ASP A 202 3.14 -9.63 -0.83
C ASP A 202 3.44 -8.11 -0.85
N LEU A 203 2.42 -7.25 -0.78
CA LEU A 203 2.57 -5.79 -0.70
C LEU A 203 3.26 -5.37 0.60
N TYR A 204 2.75 -5.82 1.75
CA TYR A 204 3.26 -5.42 3.08
C TYR A 204 4.46 -6.26 3.57
N ASP A 205 4.75 -7.39 2.93
CA ASP A 205 6.06 -8.04 2.98
C ASP A 205 7.10 -7.28 2.13
N GLY A 206 6.68 -6.28 1.34
CA GLY A 206 7.55 -5.46 0.48
C GLY A 206 8.12 -6.23 -0.71
N LYS A 207 7.36 -7.19 -1.28
CA LYS A 207 7.81 -8.07 -2.38
C LYS A 207 7.34 -7.62 -3.76
N VAL A 208 6.19 -6.93 -3.82
CA VAL A 208 5.56 -6.49 -5.08
C VAL A 208 5.46 -4.97 -5.16
N TYR A 209 5.39 -4.46 -6.39
CA TYR A 209 5.31 -3.02 -6.61
C TYR A 209 3.90 -2.49 -6.26
N PRO A 210 3.77 -1.44 -5.42
CA PRO A 210 2.47 -0.99 -4.96
C PRO A 210 1.51 -0.61 -6.09
N ARG A 211 1.97 0.11 -7.12
CA ARG A 211 1.12 0.50 -8.25
C ARG A 211 0.47 -0.71 -8.92
N GLN A 212 1.20 -1.80 -9.12
CA GLN A 212 0.66 -3.02 -9.74
C GLN A 212 -0.45 -3.65 -8.90
N VAL A 213 -0.34 -3.61 -7.57
CA VAL A 213 -1.38 -4.11 -6.68
C VAL A 213 -2.58 -3.17 -6.69
N LEU A 214 -2.36 -1.87 -6.51
CA LEU A 214 -3.40 -0.83 -6.37
C LEU A 214 -4.11 -0.49 -7.69
N SER A 215 -3.55 -0.86 -8.85
CA SER A 215 -4.20 -0.74 -10.17
C SER A 215 -4.53 -2.08 -10.82
N GLY A 216 -4.24 -3.19 -10.13
CA GLY A 216 -4.36 -4.52 -10.68
C GLY A 216 -5.79 -5.09 -10.62
N PRO A 217 -6.02 -6.24 -11.28
CA PRO A 217 -7.32 -6.92 -11.29
C PRO A 217 -7.73 -7.50 -9.92
N LYS A 218 -6.82 -7.43 -8.93
CA LYS A 218 -7.02 -7.92 -7.56
C LYS A 218 -7.65 -6.88 -6.65
N VAL A 219 -7.66 -5.62 -7.08
CA VAL A 219 -8.51 -4.58 -6.49
C VAL A 219 -9.93 -5.05 -6.74
N PHE A 220 -10.59 -5.47 -5.66
CA PHE A 220 -11.99 -5.83 -5.71
C PHE A 220 -12.74 -4.62 -6.22
N GLU A 221 -12.56 -3.50 -5.53
CA GLU A 221 -13.14 -2.22 -5.92
C GLU A 221 -12.38 -1.02 -5.33
N ARG A 222 -12.44 0.10 -6.07
CA ARG A 222 -12.03 1.42 -5.62
C ARG A 222 -13.23 2.12 -4.99
N ILE A 223 -13.71 1.57 -3.89
CA ILE A 223 -14.72 2.26 -3.10
C ILE A 223 -14.02 3.03 -2.01
N ASN A 224 -14.31 4.33 -1.88
CA ASN A 224 -13.84 5.10 -0.74
C ASN A 224 -14.58 4.69 0.55
N TRP A 225 -14.27 3.48 1.04
CA TRP A 225 -14.87 2.88 2.22
C TRP A 225 -14.53 3.69 3.48
N VAL A 226 -13.39 4.39 3.50
CA VAL A 226 -13.03 5.33 4.57
C VAL A 226 -14.07 6.45 4.65
N GLN A 227 -14.34 7.13 3.53
CA GLN A 227 -15.38 8.16 3.48
C GLN A 227 -16.78 7.59 3.77
N ALA A 228 -17.10 6.40 3.28
CA ALA A 228 -18.38 5.76 3.55
C ALA A 228 -18.59 5.49 5.05
N MET A 229 -17.52 5.17 5.77
CA MET A 229 -17.52 4.88 7.19
C MET A 229 -17.62 6.15 8.04
N LEU A 230 -16.86 7.19 7.70
CA LEU A 230 -16.77 8.45 8.47
C LEU A 230 -17.87 9.46 8.09
N GLU A 231 -18.18 9.59 6.81
CA GLU A 231 -19.15 10.53 6.26
C GLU A 231 -20.14 9.87 5.29
N PRO A 232 -20.97 8.91 5.76
CA PRO A 232 -21.93 8.22 4.90
C PRO A 232 -22.88 9.20 4.21
N ALA A 233 -23.21 10.34 4.85
CA ALA A 233 -24.01 11.41 4.27
C ALA A 233 -23.51 11.87 2.88
N ASN A 234 -22.19 12.03 2.75
CA ASN A 234 -21.52 12.62 1.59
C ASN A 234 -20.96 11.60 0.60
N CYS A 235 -21.11 10.31 0.90
CA CYS A 235 -20.59 9.25 0.05
C CYS A 235 -21.40 9.14 -1.26
N ARG A 236 -20.74 9.43 -2.40
CA ARG A 236 -21.36 9.39 -3.75
C ARG A 236 -21.84 7.99 -4.14
N ASP A 237 -21.20 6.94 -3.63
CA ASP A 237 -21.46 5.55 -4.00
C ASP A 237 -22.40 4.82 -3.01
N LYS A 238 -23.21 5.58 -2.28
CA LYS A 238 -24.05 5.10 -1.17
C LYS A 238 -24.91 3.88 -1.52
N SER A 239 -25.59 3.88 -2.67
CA SER A 239 -26.46 2.77 -3.09
C SER A 239 -25.67 1.50 -3.40
N TYR A 240 -24.50 1.66 -4.01
CA TYR A 240 -23.59 0.58 -4.34
C TYR A 240 -22.95 -0.01 -3.10
N LEU A 241 -22.45 0.86 -2.23
CA LEU A 241 -21.89 0.53 -0.93
C LEU A 241 -22.88 -0.23 -0.09
N VAL A 242 -24.08 0.31 0.11
CA VAL A 242 -25.14 -0.36 0.89
C VAL A 242 -25.41 -1.77 0.36
N LYS A 243 -25.41 -1.95 -0.96
CA LYS A 243 -25.66 -3.24 -1.61
C LYS A 243 -24.52 -4.24 -1.43
N ASN A 244 -23.27 -3.79 -1.55
CA ASN A 244 -22.12 -4.68 -1.66
C ASN A 244 -21.29 -4.76 -0.39
N CYS A 245 -21.04 -3.66 0.32
CA CYS A 245 -20.22 -3.61 1.56
C CYS A 245 -20.97 -3.04 2.77
N GLY A 246 -22.24 -2.69 2.60
CA GLY A 246 -22.96 -1.76 3.45
C GLY A 246 -23.06 -2.18 4.89
N GLY A 247 -23.37 -3.45 5.12
CA GLY A 247 -23.56 -3.89 6.48
C GLY A 247 -22.26 -4.04 7.28
N TRP A 248 -21.12 -4.35 6.65
CA TRP A 248 -19.82 -4.30 7.34
C TRP A 248 -19.44 -2.87 7.71
N ILE A 249 -19.63 -1.92 6.78
CA ILE A 249 -19.38 -0.50 7.06
C ILE A 249 -20.29 0.01 8.17
N GLU A 250 -21.58 -0.33 8.13
CA GLU A 250 -22.53 0.06 9.17
C GLU A 250 -22.21 -0.60 10.52
N ASP A 251 -21.74 -1.84 10.55
CA ASP A 251 -21.36 -2.50 11.80
C ASP A 251 -20.09 -1.92 12.41
N MET A 252 -19.08 -1.66 11.59
CA MET A 252 -17.90 -0.92 12.06
C MET A 252 -18.31 0.44 12.61
N ARG A 253 -19.18 1.16 11.90
CA ARG A 253 -19.66 2.47 12.32
C ARG A 253 -20.47 2.39 13.62
N LYS A 254 -21.32 1.37 13.79
CA LYS A 254 -22.04 1.14 15.06
C LYS A 254 -21.06 0.86 16.19
N ALA A 255 -20.09 -0.04 15.98
CA ALA A 255 -19.05 -0.33 16.96
C ALA A 255 -18.34 0.96 17.40
N PHE A 256 -17.95 1.82 16.46
CA PHE A 256 -17.39 3.12 16.79
C PHE A 256 -18.33 4.01 17.60
N LEU A 257 -19.59 4.15 17.18
CA LEU A 257 -20.56 4.98 17.87
C LEU A 257 -20.88 4.46 19.27
N GLU A 258 -20.76 3.15 19.50
CA GLU A 258 -20.90 2.52 20.80
C GLU A 258 -19.72 2.86 21.70
N VAL A 259 -18.48 2.68 21.23
CA VAL A 259 -17.30 3.00 22.05
C VAL A 259 -17.14 4.51 22.27
N SER A 260 -17.48 5.35 21.28
CA SER A 260 -17.41 6.82 21.40
C SER A 260 -18.40 7.41 22.40
N LYS A 261 -19.45 6.68 22.78
CA LYS A 261 -20.39 7.09 23.84
C LYS A 261 -19.84 6.79 25.23
N VAL A 262 -18.90 5.85 25.35
CA VAL A 262 -18.29 5.45 26.62
C VAL A 262 -17.18 6.43 27.03
N ASP A 263 -16.54 7.09 26.07
CA ASP A 263 -15.46 8.06 26.28
C ASP A 263 -15.93 9.52 26.46
N ARG A 264 -17.24 9.78 26.66
CA ARG A 264 -17.82 11.10 26.97
C ARG A 264 -18.45 11.11 28.36
#